data_AF-A0A0C3NP32-F1
#
_entry.id   AF-A0A0C3NP32-F1
#
_cell.length_a   1.000
_cell.length_b   1.000
_cell.length_c   1.000
_cell.angle_alpha   90.00
_cell.angle_beta   90.00
_cell.angle_gamma   90.00
#
_symmetry.space_group_name_H-M   'P 1'
#
loop_
_entity.id
_entity.type
_entity.pdbx_description
1 polymer ?
#
loop_
_entity_poly.entity_id
_entity_poly.type
_entity_poly.pdbx_seq_one_letter_code
_entity_poly.pdbx_strand_id
1 'polypeptide(L)'
;MRQELDTDALYQSREHAEALIEEFDLKTLWDAYGIVGDTIPFTSSFPCADIYQLIAPDILHQIIKGTFKDHLVEWVASYLKTMHGTTKVNAILDDIDWRIVAVAPFTGLHRFPKGRHFKQWTGNNSKALMKVYLPAIEGHVPMEIV
;
A
#
# COMPACT_ATOMS: atom_id res chain seq x y z
N MET A 1 12.23 13.51 -9.69
CA MET A 1 11.88 12.92 -10.99
C MET A 1 11.38 11.51 -10.73
N ARG A 2 10.07 11.36 -10.51
CA ARG A 2 9.37 10.07 -10.38
C ARG A 2 8.43 9.99 -11.56
N GLN A 3 8.96 9.54 -12.69
CA GLN A 3 8.17 9.19 -13.86
C GLN A 3 8.51 7.74 -14.18
N GLU A 4 7.47 6.99 -14.51
CA GLU A 4 7.48 5.60 -14.98
C GLU A 4 7.70 4.53 -13.90
N LEU A 5 6.60 4.09 -13.28
CA LEU A 5 6.52 2.85 -12.49
C LEU A 5 5.82 1.71 -13.25
N ASP A 6 5.45 1.93 -14.51
CA ASP A 6 4.67 0.99 -15.35
C ASP A 6 5.47 0.35 -16.48
N THR A 7 6.76 0.67 -16.60
CA THR A 7 7.64 0.04 -17.58
C THR A 7 8.18 -1.24 -16.97
N ASP A 8 7.48 -2.35 -17.25
CA ASP A 8 7.93 -3.73 -17.09
C ASP A 8 8.62 -3.98 -15.74
N ALA A 9 7.84 -4.24 -14.69
CA ALA A 9 8.38 -4.60 -13.38
C ALA A 9 9.27 -5.84 -13.56
N LEU A 10 10.58 -5.62 -13.73
CA LEU A 10 11.58 -6.65 -13.94
C LEU A 10 11.39 -7.66 -12.81
N TYR A 11 10.97 -8.87 -13.16
CA TYR A 11 10.98 -9.99 -12.23
C TYR A 11 12.34 -10.02 -11.55
N GLN A 12 12.37 -10.16 -10.23
CA GLN A 12 13.63 -10.40 -9.52
C GLN A 12 14.24 -11.67 -10.12
N SER A 13 15.25 -11.47 -10.97
CA SER A 13 16.02 -12.56 -11.57
C SER A 13 17.42 -12.52 -10.99
N ARG A 14 18.02 -13.71 -10.94
CA ARG A 14 19.42 -13.85 -10.55
C ARG A 14 20.33 -12.96 -11.41
N GLU A 15 20.08 -12.94 -12.71
CA GLU A 15 20.84 -12.15 -13.70
C GLU A 15 20.76 -10.65 -13.40
N HIS A 16 19.57 -10.16 -13.01
CA HIS A 16 19.39 -8.77 -12.64
C HIS A 16 20.15 -8.42 -11.35
N ALA A 17 20.09 -9.30 -10.34
CA ALA A 17 20.83 -9.10 -9.09
C ALA A 17 22.36 -9.12 -9.30
N GLU A 18 22.86 -10.04 -10.12
CA GLU A 18 24.29 -10.13 -10.48
C GLU A 18 24.75 -8.88 -11.24
N ALA A 19 23.96 -8.40 -12.22
CA ALA A 19 24.26 -7.16 -12.95
C ALA A 19 24.31 -5.93 -12.02
N LEU A 20 23.40 -5.84 -11.04
CA LEU A 20 23.43 -4.77 -10.05
C LEU A 20 24.68 -4.83 -9.17
N ILE A 21 25.09 -6.03 -8.75
CA ILE A 21 26.28 -6.24 -7.91
C ILE A 21 27.56 -5.84 -8.65
N GLU A 22 27.64 -6.08 -9.95
CA GLU A 22 28.79 -5.69 -10.77
C GLU A 22 28.87 -4.17 -11.01
N GLU A 23 27.73 -3.50 -11.16
CA GLU A 23 27.67 -2.09 -11.59
C GLU A 23 27.72 -1.09 -10.42
N PHE A 24 27.16 -1.44 -9.26
CA PHE A 24 26.97 -0.51 -8.14
C PHE A 24 27.87 -0.79 -6.94
N ASP A 25 28.22 0.26 -6.20
CA ASP A 25 28.92 0.12 -4.92
C ASP A 25 28.00 -0.44 -3.83
N LEU A 26 28.59 -1.04 -2.78
CA LEU A 26 27.87 -1.69 -1.69
C LEU A 26 26.85 -0.78 -0.99
N LYS A 27 27.12 0.52 -0.88
CA LYS A 27 26.20 1.45 -0.23
C LYS A 27 24.99 1.71 -1.11
N THR A 28 25.21 1.93 -2.40
CA THR A 28 24.12 2.11 -3.37
C THR A 28 23.25 0.85 -3.49
N LEU A 29 23.87 -0.34 -3.48
CA LEU A 29 23.15 -1.62 -3.48
C LEU A 29 22.22 -1.78 -2.27
N TRP A 30 22.71 -1.44 -1.08
CA TRP A 30 21.91 -1.52 0.14
C TRP A 30 20.79 -0.47 0.17
N ASP A 31 21.12 0.80 -0.08
CA ASP A 31 20.19 1.92 0.10
C ASP A 31 19.08 1.95 -0.97
N ALA A 32 19.40 1.61 -2.22
CA ALA A 32 18.44 1.68 -3.34
C ALA A 32 17.74 0.35 -3.62
N TYR A 33 18.44 -0.78 -3.46
CA TYR A 33 17.93 -2.10 -3.86
C TYR A 33 17.75 -3.07 -2.68
N GLY A 34 18.26 -2.74 -1.49
CA GLY A 34 18.21 -3.65 -0.33
C GLY A 34 19.07 -4.91 -0.50
N ILE A 35 20.05 -4.88 -1.42
CA ILE A 35 20.91 -6.02 -1.73
C ILE A 35 22.21 -5.91 -0.93
N VAL A 36 22.62 -7.02 -0.32
CA VAL A 36 23.92 -7.16 0.35
C VAL A 36 24.91 -7.73 -0.67
N GLY A 37 25.68 -6.85 -1.33
CA GLY A 37 26.53 -7.23 -2.47
C GLY A 37 27.77 -8.07 -2.14
N ASP A 38 28.15 -8.18 -0.87
CA ASP A 38 29.30 -8.96 -0.41
C ASP A 38 28.93 -10.35 0.14
N THR A 39 27.65 -10.73 0.03
CA THR A 39 27.13 -12.00 0.58
C THR A 39 26.47 -12.84 -0.50
N ILE A 40 26.88 -14.10 -0.60
CA ILE A 40 26.24 -15.09 -1.46
C ILE A 40 25.06 -15.72 -0.70
N PRO A 41 23.82 -15.70 -1.24
CA PRO A 41 22.70 -16.38 -0.60
C PRO A 41 22.99 -17.87 -0.41
N PHE A 42 22.67 -18.43 0.77
CA PHE A 42 22.95 -19.85 1.06
C PHE A 42 22.21 -20.81 0.11
N THR A 43 21.11 -20.36 -0.47
CA THR A 43 20.28 -21.08 -1.45
C THR A 43 20.86 -21.07 -2.87
N SER A 44 21.89 -20.27 -3.16
CA SER A 44 22.49 -20.15 -4.50
C SER A 44 23.00 -21.47 -5.10
N SER A 45 23.30 -22.44 -4.23
CA SER A 45 23.81 -23.77 -4.58
C SER A 45 22.70 -24.81 -4.79
N PHE A 46 21.44 -24.47 -4.54
CA PHE A 46 20.35 -25.44 -4.59
C PHE A 46 19.92 -25.69 -6.05
N PRO A 47 19.93 -26.94 -6.53
CA PRO A 47 19.74 -27.25 -7.95
C PRO A 47 18.33 -26.93 -8.48
N CYS A 48 17.32 -26.82 -7.60
CA CYS A 48 15.92 -26.58 -7.97
C CYS A 48 15.27 -25.44 -7.19
N ALA A 49 16.06 -24.55 -6.57
CA ALA A 49 15.52 -23.45 -5.75
C ALA A 49 16.27 -22.14 -6.04
N ASP A 50 15.67 -21.30 -6.88
CA ASP A 50 16.15 -19.94 -7.13
C ASP A 50 15.49 -18.97 -6.14
N ILE A 51 16.27 -18.43 -5.20
CA ILE A 51 15.75 -17.50 -4.20
C ILE A 51 15.19 -16.22 -4.80
N TYR A 52 15.73 -15.76 -5.93
CA TYR A 52 15.27 -14.56 -6.61
C TYR A 52 13.85 -14.78 -7.16
N GLN A 53 13.49 -16.02 -7.50
CA GLN A 53 12.14 -16.40 -7.93
C GLN A 53 11.22 -16.85 -6.78
N LEU A 54 11.79 -17.32 -5.67
CA LEU A 54 11.04 -17.83 -4.51
C LEU A 54 10.58 -16.73 -3.54
N ILE A 55 11.22 -15.55 -3.57
CA ILE A 55 10.75 -14.38 -2.83
C ILE A 55 9.53 -13.81 -3.57
N ALA A 56 8.35 -14.31 -3.21
CA ALA A 56 7.12 -13.69 -3.65
C ALA A 56 7.03 -12.27 -3.07
N PRO A 57 6.59 -11.27 -3.86
CA PRO A 57 6.28 -9.97 -3.30
C PRO A 57 5.27 -10.13 -2.15
N ASP A 58 5.39 -9.34 -1.09
CA ASP A 58 4.43 -9.35 0.00
C ASP A 58 3.13 -8.69 -0.48
N ILE A 59 2.33 -9.47 -1.22
CA ILE A 59 1.06 -9.08 -1.82
C ILE A 59 0.10 -8.58 -0.74
N LEU A 60 0.13 -9.19 0.43
CA LEU A 60 -0.74 -8.81 1.54
C LEU A 60 -0.40 -7.39 2.02
N HIS A 61 0.89 -7.10 2.23
CA HIS A 61 1.35 -5.77 2.59
C HIS A 61 1.10 -4.75 1.47
N GLN A 62 1.42 -5.12 0.23
CA GLN A 62 1.26 -4.22 -0.92
C GLN A 62 -0.20 -3.83 -1.14
N ILE A 63 -1.12 -4.79 -1.15
CA ILE A 63 -2.55 -4.49 -1.37
C ILE A 63 -3.12 -3.67 -0.21
N ILE A 64 -2.81 -4.04 1.03
CA ILE A 64 -3.48 -3.42 2.19
C ILE A 64 -2.84 -2.08 2.56
N LYS A 65 -1.51 -2.00 2.58
CA LYS A 65 -0.81 -0.77 2.91
C LYS A 65 -0.61 0.09 1.66
N GLY A 66 0.00 -0.47 0.62
CA GLY A 66 0.29 0.25 -0.62
C GLY A 66 -0.98 0.69 -1.35
N THR A 67 -1.84 -0.25 -1.73
CA THR A 67 -3.01 0.06 -2.58
C THR A 67 -4.16 0.67 -1.80
N PHE A 68 -4.57 0.09 -0.66
CA PHE A 68 -5.73 0.63 0.06
C PHE A 68 -5.39 1.92 0.83
N LYS A 69 -4.43 1.86 1.75
CA LYS A 69 -4.11 3.01 2.61
C LYS A 69 -3.40 4.13 1.85
N ASP A 70 -2.26 3.81 1.24
CA ASP A 70 -1.36 4.83 0.67
C ASP A 70 -1.80 5.30 -0.72
N HIS A 71 -2.70 4.56 -1.39
CA HIS A 71 -3.25 4.97 -2.68
C HIS A 71 -4.75 5.31 -2.63
N LEU A 72 -5.65 4.36 -2.36
CA LEU A 72 -7.09 4.59 -2.46
C LEU A 72 -7.59 5.67 -1.49
N VAL A 73 -7.27 5.56 -0.20
CA VAL A 73 -7.74 6.52 0.82
C VAL A 73 -7.18 7.93 0.56
N GLU A 74 -5.91 8.01 0.15
CA GLU A 74 -5.25 9.27 -0.19
C GLU A 74 -5.81 9.88 -1.49
N TRP A 75 -6.10 9.04 -2.48
CA TRP A 75 -6.72 9.44 -3.74
C TRP A 75 -8.13 9.97 -3.53
N VAL A 76 -8.99 9.31 -2.74
CA VAL A 76 -10.34 9.81 -2.41
C VAL A 76 -10.25 11.19 -1.75
N ALA A 77 -9.34 11.37 -0.78
CA ALA A 77 -9.15 12.67 -0.13
C ALA A 77 -8.70 13.75 -1.13
N SER A 78 -7.81 13.41 -2.06
CA SER A 78 -7.31 14.31 -3.11
C SER A 78 -8.37 14.66 -4.15
N TYR A 79 -9.20 13.68 -4.52
CA TYR A 79 -10.34 13.84 -5.41
C TYR A 79 -11.36 14.82 -4.82
N LEU A 80 -11.78 14.59 -3.58
CA LEU A 80 -12.71 15.48 -2.87
C LEU A 80 -12.15 16.91 -2.77
N LYS A 81 -10.83 17.04 -2.55
CA LYS A 81 -10.13 18.33 -2.50
C LYS A 81 -10.19 19.08 -3.81
N THR A 82 -10.03 18.36 -4.92
CA THR A 82 -10.13 18.92 -6.27
C THR A 82 -11.57 19.36 -6.58
N MET A 83 -12.57 18.58 -6.18
CA MET A 83 -13.98 18.85 -6.51
C MET A 83 -14.64 19.94 -5.67
N HIS A 84 -14.36 20.01 -4.36
CA HIS A 84 -15.11 20.86 -3.43
C HIS A 84 -14.29 22.01 -2.82
N GLY A 85 -12.97 22.05 -3.06
CA GLY A 85 -12.05 23.01 -2.45
C GLY A 85 -11.78 22.72 -0.97
N THR A 86 -10.69 23.28 -0.43
CA THR A 86 -10.14 22.93 0.89
C THR A 86 -11.11 23.07 2.07
N THR A 87 -11.99 24.08 2.05
CA THR A 87 -12.88 24.37 3.19
C THR A 87 -14.01 23.34 3.33
N LYS A 88 -14.59 22.88 2.21
CA LYS A 88 -15.71 21.92 2.23
C LYS A 88 -15.24 20.48 2.43
N VAL A 89 -13.99 20.18 2.08
CA VAL A 89 -13.41 18.84 2.20
C VAL A 89 -13.35 18.36 3.62
N ASN A 90 -12.95 19.22 4.57
CA ASN A 90 -12.87 18.81 5.96
C ASN A 90 -14.23 18.36 6.49
N ALA A 91 -15.31 19.08 6.16
CA ALA A 91 -16.67 18.67 6.54
C ALA A 91 -17.09 17.34 5.91
N ILE A 92 -16.71 17.08 4.66
CA ILE A 92 -16.99 15.79 3.98
C ILE A 92 -16.18 14.66 4.60
N LEU A 93 -14.90 14.90 4.89
CA LEU A 93 -14.02 13.93 5.54
C LEU A 93 -14.51 13.60 6.95
N ASP A 94 -14.97 14.61 7.71
CA ASP A 94 -15.58 14.44 9.01
C ASP A 94 -16.90 13.65 8.92
N ASP A 95 -17.71 13.87 7.87
CA ASP A 95 -18.92 13.06 7.61
C ASP A 95 -18.58 11.60 7.31
N ILE A 96 -17.55 11.33 6.49
CA ILE A 96 -17.04 9.98 6.24
C ILE A 96 -16.61 9.32 7.54
N ASP A 97 -15.86 10.04 8.38
CA ASP A 97 -15.42 9.54 9.69
C ASP A 97 -16.61 9.29 10.63
N TRP A 98 -17.64 10.13 10.60
CA TRP A 98 -18.86 9.92 11.35
C TRP A 98 -19.66 8.70 10.88
N ARG A 99 -19.74 8.46 9.57
CA ARG A 99 -20.36 7.25 9.00
C ARG A 99 -19.64 5.98 9.44
N ILE A 100 -18.30 6.01 9.45
CA ILE A 100 -17.46 4.89 9.94
C ILE A 100 -17.73 4.63 11.43
N VAL A 101 -17.90 5.68 12.24
CA VAL A 101 -18.25 5.56 13.67
C VAL A 101 -19.66 4.99 13.86
N ALA A 102 -20.61 5.38 12.99
CA ALA A 102 -22.02 5.00 13.07
C ALA A 102 -22.30 3.53 12.68
N VAL A 103 -21.30 2.81 12.14
CA VAL A 103 -21.42 1.40 11.75
C VAL A 103 -21.92 0.57 12.93
N ALA A 104 -23.04 -0.13 12.71
CA ALA A 104 -23.66 -0.97 13.72
C ALA A 104 -22.72 -2.11 14.15
N PRO A 105 -22.72 -2.49 15.43
CA PRO A 105 -21.92 -3.60 15.91
C PRO A 105 -22.31 -4.92 15.25
N PHE A 106 -21.34 -5.61 14.65
CA PHE A 106 -21.57 -6.91 14.03
C PHE A 106 -20.37 -7.84 14.23
N THR A 107 -20.62 -9.13 14.35
CA THR A 107 -19.57 -10.15 14.52
C THR A 107 -18.66 -10.17 13.29
N GLY A 108 -17.35 -9.99 13.49
CA GLY A 108 -16.36 -9.95 12.41
C GLY A 108 -16.17 -8.57 11.75
N LEU A 109 -16.87 -7.55 12.27
CA LEU A 109 -16.68 -6.14 11.92
C LEU A 109 -16.02 -5.39 13.08
N HIS A 110 -14.97 -4.63 12.79
CA HIS A 110 -14.28 -3.84 13.81
C HIS A 110 -15.00 -2.51 14.01
N ARG A 111 -15.10 -2.04 15.26
CA ARG A 111 -15.64 -0.72 15.56
C ARG A 111 -14.56 0.34 15.48
N PHE A 112 -14.91 1.52 14.98
CA PHE A 112 -14.00 2.64 14.82
C PHE A 112 -14.54 3.88 15.53
N PRO A 113 -14.40 3.98 16.86
CA PRO A 113 -15.01 5.06 17.65
C PRO A 113 -14.46 6.46 17.34
N LYS A 114 -13.36 6.56 16.59
CA LYS A 114 -12.74 7.82 16.14
C LYS A 114 -12.59 7.86 14.60
N GLY A 115 -13.40 7.10 13.87
CA GLY A 115 -13.28 6.99 12.42
C GLY A 115 -11.91 6.43 12.00
N ARG A 116 -11.32 7.01 10.95
CA ARG A 116 -10.02 6.62 10.38
C ARG A 116 -8.81 7.35 11.00
N HIS A 117 -9.01 8.13 12.06
CA HIS A 117 -7.93 8.87 12.73
C HIS A 117 -7.05 7.97 13.60
N PHE A 118 -6.24 7.11 12.97
CA PHE A 118 -5.26 6.30 13.67
C PHE A 118 -3.95 7.07 13.87
N LYS A 119 -3.45 7.10 15.11
CA LYS A 119 -2.08 7.58 15.39
C LYS A 119 -1.02 6.76 14.63
N GLN A 120 -1.30 5.48 14.45
CA GLN A 120 -0.53 4.56 13.62
C GLN A 120 -1.48 3.57 12.94
N TRP A 121 -1.37 3.46 11.62
CA TRP A 121 -2.13 2.47 10.85
C TRP A 121 -1.42 1.12 10.95
N THR A 122 -2.12 0.11 11.45
CA THR A 122 -1.67 -1.29 11.44
C THR A 122 -2.35 -2.03 10.31
N GLY A 123 -1.78 -3.16 9.87
CA GLY A 123 -2.41 -4.01 8.85
C GLY A 123 -3.81 -4.47 9.25
N ASN A 124 -4.04 -4.73 10.54
CA ASN A 124 -5.35 -5.10 11.06
C ASN A 124 -6.35 -3.94 10.99
N ASN A 125 -5.93 -2.72 11.34
CA ASN A 125 -6.78 -1.53 11.24
C ASN A 125 -7.17 -1.27 9.78
N SER A 126 -6.22 -1.35 8.84
CA SER A 126 -6.50 -1.19 7.41
C SER A 126 -7.47 -2.24 6.90
N LYS A 127 -7.22 -3.53 7.15
CA LYS A 127 -8.12 -4.64 6.74
C LYS A 127 -9.54 -4.44 7.25
N ALA A 128 -9.67 -4.02 8.49
CA ALA A 128 -10.97 -3.82 9.09
C ALA A 128 -11.67 -2.57 8.54
N LEU A 129 -10.91 -1.50 8.25
CA LEU A 129 -11.45 -0.28 7.65
C LEU A 129 -11.97 -0.54 6.23
N MET A 130 -11.26 -1.35 5.44
CA MET A 130 -11.69 -1.74 4.08
C MET A 130 -13.13 -2.26 4.05
N LYS A 131 -13.56 -3.00 5.08
CA LYS A 131 -14.91 -3.58 5.15
C LYS A 131 -16.02 -2.54 5.31
N VAL A 132 -15.70 -1.35 5.81
CA VAL A 132 -16.67 -0.28 6.12
C VAL A 132 -16.45 0.97 5.28
N TYR A 133 -15.40 1.02 4.47
CA TYR A 133 -14.98 2.24 3.78
C TYR A 133 -15.88 2.61 2.59
N LEU A 134 -16.24 1.63 1.75
CA LEU A 134 -17.13 1.85 0.59
C LEU A 134 -18.46 2.52 0.97
N PRO A 135 -19.26 1.99 1.93
CA PRO A 135 -20.50 2.66 2.34
C PRO A 135 -20.27 4.01 3.03
N ALA A 136 -19.07 4.26 3.57
CA ALA A 136 -18.76 5.54 4.19
C ALA A 136 -18.51 6.66 3.16
N ILE A 137 -18.01 6.33 1.97
CA ILE A 137 -17.73 7.32 0.90
C ILE A 137 -18.90 7.48 -0.09
N GLU A 138 -19.90 6.61 -0.04
CA GLU A 138 -21.07 6.66 -0.90
C GLU A 138 -21.77 8.03 -0.86
N GLY A 139 -22.10 8.58 -2.02
CA GLY A 139 -22.72 9.91 -2.15
C GLY A 139 -21.75 11.10 -2.05
N HIS A 140 -20.48 10.87 -1.67
CA HIS A 140 -19.41 11.87 -1.73
C HIS A 140 -18.52 11.70 -2.97
N VAL A 141 -18.45 10.48 -3.50
CA VAL A 141 -17.78 10.17 -4.76
C VAL A 141 -18.82 9.73 -5.82
N PRO A 142 -18.53 9.91 -7.12
CA PRO A 142 -19.34 9.35 -8.21
C PRO A 142 -19.63 7.85 -8.02
N MET A 143 -20.80 7.42 -8.48
CA MET A 143 -21.27 6.05 -8.29
C MET A 143 -20.38 5.02 -9.00
N GLU A 144 -19.68 5.42 -10.06
CA GLU A 144 -18.74 4.55 -10.79
C GLU A 144 -17.48 4.17 -9.97
N ILE A 145 -17.25 4.86 -8.84
CA ILE A 145 -16.10 4.64 -7.94
C ILE A 145 -16.46 3.70 -6.78
N VAL A 146 -17.76 3.48 -6.50
CA VAL A 146 -18.27 2.70 -5.35
C VAL A 146 -18.81 1.35 -5.82
#